data_AF-A0A7C4GFA3-F1
#
_entry.id   AF-A0A7C4GFA3-F1
#
_cell.length_a   1.000
_cell.length_b   1.000
_cell.length_c   1.000
_cell.angle_alpha   90.00
_cell.angle_beta   90.00
_cell.angle_gamma   90.00
#
_symmetry.space_group_name_H-M   'P 1'
#
loop_
_entity.id
_entity.type
_entity.pdbx_description
1 polymer ?
#
loop_
_entity_poly.entity_id
_entity_poly.type
_entity_poly.pdbx_seq_one_letter_code
_entity_poly.pdbx_strand_id
1 'polypeptide(L)'
;MDFNQEPAIPLVLPGSELYFGKLSLAQFAASLELMASRGRSRVLANPRTITLDNQTAKVSMGLDIPVRQVNKDANTGEITYTWRTRSIPISMEVTPHVTADGMVTMKIKPSVEAITGWMGSADDRQPIVAKREAETQVKVSQDEVVVIGGLVKDEETHNVGKIPLLGDIPFLGQLFRKTSVTRSKSDLMIFIIPHVIMPTEG
;
A
#
# COMPACT_ATOMS: atom_id res chain seq x y z
N MET A 1 -4.93 37.77 28.35
CA MET A 1 -5.52 36.51 28.86
C MET A 1 -5.66 35.60 27.66
N ASP A 2 -4.93 34.51 27.68
CA ASP A 2 -4.71 33.59 26.58
C ASP A 2 -5.83 32.54 26.56
N PHE A 3 -6.49 32.33 25.42
CA PHE A 3 -7.61 31.39 25.27
C PHE A 3 -7.56 30.62 23.94
N ASN A 4 -6.36 30.27 23.47
CA ASN A 4 -6.18 29.42 22.29
C ASN A 4 -5.56 28.06 22.65
N GLN A 5 -6.20 27.33 23.56
CA GLN A 5 -5.95 25.91 23.75
C GLN A 5 -7.13 25.13 23.16
N GLU A 6 -6.97 24.67 21.91
CA GLU A 6 -7.80 23.58 21.40
C GLU A 6 -7.52 22.34 22.27
N PRO A 7 -8.56 21.66 22.79
CA PRO A 7 -8.37 20.49 23.62
C PRO A 7 -7.74 19.37 22.78
N ALA A 8 -6.45 19.10 22.99
CA ALA A 8 -5.81 17.87 22.54
C ALA A 8 -6.46 16.69 23.29
N ILE A 9 -7.41 16.02 22.62
CA ILE A 9 -8.07 14.84 23.17
C ILE A 9 -7.02 13.74 23.37
N PRO A 10 -6.87 13.16 24.58
CA PRO A 10 -5.91 12.10 24.83
C PRO A 10 -6.32 10.82 24.11
N LEU A 11 -5.39 10.24 23.35
CA LEU A 11 -5.56 8.96 22.67
C LEU A 11 -5.52 7.82 23.69
N VAL A 12 -6.66 7.20 23.98
CA VAL A 12 -6.76 5.99 24.80
C VAL A 12 -7.14 4.81 23.90
N LEU A 13 -6.25 3.81 23.81
CA LEU A 13 -6.45 2.57 23.06
C LEU A 13 -6.76 1.41 24.03
N PRO A 14 -7.97 0.84 23.97
CA PRO A 14 -8.08 -0.62 23.90
C PRO A 14 -9.23 -1.03 22.98
N GLY A 15 -8.91 -1.75 21.89
CA GLY A 15 -9.91 -2.23 20.93
C GLY A 15 -9.72 -1.62 19.55
N SER A 16 -9.68 -2.49 18.55
CA SER A 16 -9.32 -2.24 17.16
C SER A 16 -10.36 -1.43 16.37
N GLU A 17 -10.55 -0.15 16.69
CA GLU A 17 -11.32 0.76 15.84
C GLU A 17 -10.41 1.86 15.27
N LEU A 18 -10.14 1.75 13.97
CA LEU A 18 -9.38 2.75 13.20
C LEU A 18 -10.36 3.87 12.81
N TYR A 19 -10.16 5.07 13.33
CA TYR A 19 -10.99 6.23 12.97
C TYR A 19 -10.55 6.81 11.62
N PHE A 20 -11.53 6.99 10.71
CA PHE A 20 -11.36 7.78 9.49
C PHE A 20 -11.55 9.27 9.85
N GLY A 21 -10.52 10.10 9.64
CA GLY A 21 -10.57 11.53 9.97
C GLY A 21 -9.29 12.30 9.62
N LYS A 22 -9.27 13.60 9.91
CA LYS A 22 -8.10 14.47 9.74
C LYS A 22 -7.11 14.21 10.89
N LEU A 23 -5.83 14.00 10.55
CA LEU A 23 -4.75 13.83 11.51
C LEU A 23 -3.72 14.95 11.35
N SER A 24 -3.21 15.48 12.46
CA SER A 24 -2.02 16.35 12.42
C SER A 24 -0.77 15.54 12.07
N LEU A 25 0.26 16.21 11.55
CA LEU A 25 1.53 15.58 11.17
C LEU A 25 2.20 14.84 12.34
N ALA A 26 2.15 15.42 13.54
CA ALA A 26 2.71 14.82 14.75
C ALA A 26 1.96 13.54 15.18
N GLN A 27 0.62 13.56 15.10
CA GLN A 27 -0.21 12.37 15.39
C GLN A 27 0.00 11.27 14.35
N PHE A 28 0.15 11.63 13.07
CA PHE A 28 0.50 10.69 12.03
C PHE A 28 1.87 10.06 12.27
N ALA A 29 2.89 10.87 12.59
CA ALA A 29 4.23 10.37 12.88
C ALA A 29 4.25 9.40 14.09
N ALA A 30 3.59 9.78 15.19
CA ALA A 30 3.51 8.94 16.39
C ALA A 30 2.75 7.62 16.15
N SER A 31 1.64 7.66 15.42
CA SER A 31 0.89 6.45 15.08
C SER A 31 1.68 5.53 14.13
N LEU A 32 2.37 6.10 13.14
CA LEU A 32 3.22 5.35 12.21
C LEU A 32 4.37 4.66 12.95
N GLU A 33 5.02 5.35 13.89
CA GLU A 33 6.10 4.80 14.71
C GLU A 33 5.63 3.66 15.64
N LEU A 34 4.45 3.80 16.24
CA LEU A 34 3.82 2.74 17.04
C LEU A 34 3.44 1.52 16.18
N MET A 35 3.00 1.72 14.94
CA MET A 35 2.70 0.61 14.02
C MET A 35 3.98 -0.06 13.49
N ALA A 36 5.04 0.72 13.25
CA ALA A 36 6.34 0.24 12.81
C ALA A 36 7.05 -0.59 13.90
N SER A 37 7.04 -0.14 15.16
CA SER A 37 7.66 -0.86 16.29
C SER A 37 7.01 -2.21 16.61
N ARG A 38 5.72 -2.38 16.28
CA ARG A 38 5.01 -3.66 16.38
C ARG A 38 5.19 -4.57 15.15
N GLY A 39 6.04 -4.18 14.19
CA GLY A 39 6.30 -4.93 12.95
C GLY A 39 5.11 -5.01 11.99
N ARG A 40 4.09 -4.15 12.18
CA ARG A 40 2.80 -4.20 11.45
C ARG A 40 2.69 -3.19 10.31
N SER A 41 3.68 -2.32 10.12
CA SER A 41 3.67 -1.31 9.06
C SER A 41 4.96 -1.34 8.26
N ARG A 42 4.83 -1.34 6.93
CA ARG A 42 5.93 -1.20 5.98
C ARG A 42 5.57 -0.09 5.01
N VAL A 43 6.34 0.99 5.01
CA VAL A 43 6.20 2.06 4.02
C VAL A 43 6.65 1.51 2.67
N LEU A 44 5.73 1.42 1.71
CA LEU A 44 6.02 0.92 0.37
C LEU A 44 6.71 1.99 -0.49
N ALA A 45 6.28 3.25 -0.37
CA ALA A 45 6.79 4.35 -1.17
C ALA A 45 6.39 5.73 -0.60
N ASN A 46 7.17 6.77 -0.92
CA ASN A 46 6.87 8.18 -0.61
C ASN A 46 7.16 9.04 -1.87
N PRO A 47 6.29 8.98 -2.91
CA PRO A 47 6.45 9.83 -4.08
C PRO A 47 6.20 11.30 -3.71
N ARG A 48 7.06 12.20 -4.18
CA ARG A 48 6.93 13.64 -3.97
C ARG A 48 7.04 14.35 -5.31
N THR A 49 6.28 15.42 -5.48
CA THR A 49 6.33 16.27 -6.67
C THR A 49 6.02 17.71 -6.30
N ILE A 50 6.46 18.63 -7.16
CA ILE A 50 6.18 20.06 -7.08
C ILE A 50 5.61 20.48 -8.43
N THR A 51 4.60 21.33 -8.42
CA THR A 51 3.95 21.81 -9.63
C THR A 51 3.32 23.16 -9.40
N LEU A 52 2.97 23.84 -10.49
CA LEU A 52 2.24 25.09 -10.46
C LEU A 52 0.75 24.84 -10.19
N ASP A 53 0.07 25.90 -9.75
CA ASP A 53 -1.39 25.91 -9.66
C ASP A 53 -2.02 25.54 -11.01
N ASN A 54 -3.04 24.69 -10.97
CA ASN A 54 -3.74 24.15 -12.14
C ASN A 54 -2.87 23.35 -13.14
N GLN A 55 -1.62 23.04 -12.81
CA GLN A 55 -0.72 22.27 -13.68
C GLN A 55 -0.58 20.83 -13.21
N THR A 56 -0.90 19.88 -14.08
CA THR A 56 -0.71 18.45 -13.80
C THR A 56 0.77 18.10 -13.71
N ALA A 57 1.16 17.50 -12.60
CA ALA A 57 2.47 16.86 -12.43
C ALA A 57 2.33 15.35 -12.29
N LYS A 58 3.31 14.65 -12.86
CA LYS A 58 3.43 13.20 -12.80
C LYS A 58 4.81 12.83 -12.30
N VAL A 59 4.85 12.01 -11.25
CA VAL A 59 6.07 11.39 -10.74
C VAL A 59 5.93 9.88 -10.87
N SER A 60 6.99 9.21 -11.31
CA SER A 60 7.05 7.76 -11.39
C SER A 60 8.44 7.30 -11.01
N MET A 61 8.49 6.29 -10.15
CA MET A 61 9.72 5.60 -9.74
C MET A 61 9.43 4.11 -9.71
N GLY A 62 10.44 3.27 -9.82
CA GLY A 62 10.22 1.84 -9.83
C GLY A 62 11.48 1.10 -10.18
N LEU A 63 11.34 -0.20 -10.33
CA LEU A 63 12.40 -1.09 -10.73
C LEU A 63 11.94 -1.94 -11.91
N ASP A 64 12.91 -2.25 -12.75
CA ASP A 64 12.75 -3.10 -13.91
C ASP A 64 13.31 -4.48 -13.59
N ILE A 65 12.48 -5.51 -13.67
CA ILE A 65 12.91 -6.89 -13.44
C ILE A 65 12.97 -7.66 -14.76
N PRO A 66 14.05 -8.42 -15.02
CA PRO A 66 14.09 -9.34 -16.14
C PRO A 66 13.20 -10.54 -15.82
N VAL A 67 12.25 -10.82 -16.71
CA VAL A 67 11.35 -11.96 -16.62
C VAL A 67 11.65 -12.91 -17.77
N ARG A 68 11.92 -14.17 -17.44
CA ARG A 68 12.17 -15.21 -18.45
C ARG A 68 10.90 -15.49 -19.24
N GLN A 69 11.01 -15.62 -20.55
CA GLN A 69 9.93 -16.06 -21.43
C GLN A 69 10.37 -17.32 -22.16
N VAL A 70 9.47 -18.29 -22.21
CA VAL A 70 9.64 -19.52 -22.98
C VAL A 70 8.86 -19.35 -24.28
N ASN A 71 9.58 -19.21 -25.39
CA ASN A 71 8.97 -19.20 -26.71
C ASN A 71 9.11 -20.58 -27.32
N LYS A 72 8.01 -21.15 -27.78
CA LYS A 72 8.01 -22.40 -28.52
C LYS A 72 7.65 -22.09 -29.96
N ASP A 73 8.55 -22.40 -30.88
CA ASP A 73 8.26 -22.29 -32.31
C ASP A 73 7.14 -23.28 -32.67
N ALA A 74 6.08 -22.78 -33.31
CA ALA A 74 4.90 -23.56 -33.63
C ALA A 74 5.13 -24.58 -34.76
N ASN A 75 6.15 -24.38 -35.59
CA ASN A 75 6.47 -25.19 -36.76
C ASN A 75 7.61 -26.19 -36.50
N THR A 76 8.67 -25.75 -35.80
CA THR A 76 9.84 -26.60 -35.52
C THR A 76 9.79 -27.27 -34.15
N GLY A 77 8.94 -26.76 -33.24
CA GLY A 77 8.86 -27.24 -31.86
C GLY A 77 10.06 -26.84 -30.98
N GLU A 78 10.99 -26.03 -31.51
CA GLU A 78 12.16 -25.54 -30.79
C GLU A 78 11.74 -24.64 -29.62
N ILE A 79 12.42 -24.80 -28.48
CA ILE A 79 12.18 -24.01 -27.27
C ILE A 79 13.31 -23.00 -27.11
N THR A 80 12.98 -21.72 -27.18
CA THR A 80 13.92 -20.61 -27.00
C THR A 80 13.59 -19.84 -25.73
N TYR A 81 14.60 -19.64 -24.89
CA TYR A 81 14.49 -18.81 -23.69
C TYR A 81 14.91 -17.38 -24.01
N THR A 82 14.00 -16.43 -23.84
CA THR A 82 14.30 -14.99 -23.94
C THR A 82 14.05 -14.30 -22.61
N TRP A 83 14.57 -13.09 -22.45
CA TRP A 83 14.36 -12.26 -21.27
C TRP A 83 13.61 -11.00 -21.67
N ARG A 84 12.50 -10.72 -21.00
CA ARG A 84 11.72 -9.50 -21.18
C ARG A 84 11.74 -8.69 -19.90
N THR A 85 12.08 -7.42 -20.01
CA THR A 85 12.01 -6.48 -18.90
C THR A 85 10.55 -6.18 -18.54
N ARG A 86 10.21 -6.29 -17.26
CA ARG A 86 8.92 -5.86 -16.71
C ARG A 86 9.14 -4.78 -15.67
N SER A 87 8.58 -3.60 -15.93
CA SER A 87 8.60 -2.48 -14.99
C SER A 87 7.57 -2.66 -13.88
N ILE A 88 7.94 -2.31 -12.66
CA ILE A 88 7.07 -2.28 -11.48
C ILE A 88 7.06 -0.83 -10.96
N PRO A 89 6.21 0.05 -11.52
CA PRO A 89 6.19 1.45 -11.16
C PRO A 89 5.34 1.73 -9.91
N ILE A 90 5.81 2.69 -9.13
CA ILE A 90 5.03 3.49 -8.21
C ILE A 90 4.93 4.88 -8.84
N SER A 91 3.72 5.31 -9.15
CA SER A 91 3.47 6.59 -9.78
C SER A 91 2.36 7.38 -9.09
N MET A 92 2.42 8.70 -9.23
CA MET A 92 1.40 9.62 -8.76
C MET A 92 1.24 10.72 -9.79
N GLU A 93 0.00 10.95 -10.20
CA GLU A 93 -0.40 12.10 -10.99
C GLU A 93 -1.27 13.01 -10.12
N VAL A 94 -0.99 14.32 -10.15
CA VAL A 94 -1.70 15.31 -9.33
C VAL A 94 -1.89 16.61 -10.09
N THR A 95 -3.10 17.17 -10.00
CA THR A 95 -3.44 18.52 -10.47
C THR A 95 -3.97 19.32 -9.28
N PRO A 96 -3.18 20.25 -8.71
CA PRO A 96 -3.62 21.07 -7.59
C PRO A 96 -4.36 22.32 -8.08
N HIS A 97 -5.22 22.84 -7.22
CA HIS A 97 -5.84 24.15 -7.31
C HIS A 97 -5.86 24.80 -5.92
N VAL A 98 -5.18 25.94 -5.76
CA VAL A 98 -5.16 26.70 -4.50
C VAL A 98 -6.32 27.69 -4.51
N THR A 99 -7.21 27.59 -3.53
CA THR A 99 -8.34 28.50 -3.37
C THR A 99 -7.96 29.73 -2.53
N ALA A 100 -8.73 30.82 -2.65
CA ALA A 100 -8.45 32.09 -1.97
C ALA A 100 -8.49 32.01 -0.43
N ASP A 101 -9.15 30.99 0.11
CA ASP A 101 -9.20 30.64 1.55
C ASP A 101 -7.94 29.88 2.02
N GLY A 102 -6.93 29.68 1.16
CA GLY A 102 -5.70 28.95 1.47
C GLY A 102 -5.84 27.42 1.47
N MET A 103 -7.01 26.89 1.10
CA MET A 103 -7.19 25.45 0.93
C MET A 103 -6.64 24.99 -0.42
N VAL A 104 -6.26 23.71 -0.49
CA VAL A 104 -5.75 23.07 -1.71
C VAL A 104 -6.74 22.01 -2.14
N THR A 105 -7.35 22.22 -3.30
CA THR A 105 -8.13 21.19 -4.00
C THR A 105 -7.20 20.43 -4.92
N MET A 106 -7.21 19.10 -4.89
CA MET A 106 -6.32 18.30 -5.72
C MET A 106 -7.10 17.17 -6.39
N LYS A 107 -6.94 17.02 -7.71
CA LYS A 107 -7.27 15.79 -8.42
C LYS A 107 -6.05 14.90 -8.39
N ILE A 108 -6.18 13.68 -7.86
CA ILE A 108 -5.02 12.82 -7.55
C ILE A 108 -5.27 11.40 -8.03
N LYS A 109 -4.27 10.82 -8.70
CA LYS A 109 -4.26 9.46 -9.21
C LYS A 109 -2.97 8.73 -8.83
N PRO A 110 -2.87 8.21 -7.59
CA PRO A 110 -1.78 7.34 -7.18
C PRO A 110 -1.94 5.92 -7.74
N SER A 111 -0.83 5.30 -8.14
CA SER A 111 -0.74 3.90 -8.57
C SER A 111 0.51 3.25 -7.99
N VAL A 112 0.34 2.12 -7.32
CA VAL A 112 1.41 1.34 -6.68
C VAL A 112 1.38 -0.07 -7.23
N GLU A 113 2.46 -0.48 -7.90
CA GLU A 113 2.70 -1.88 -8.22
C GLU A 113 3.73 -2.48 -7.26
N ALA A 114 3.48 -3.71 -6.81
CA ALA A 114 4.38 -4.43 -5.92
C ALA A 114 4.38 -5.93 -6.25
N ILE A 115 5.56 -6.55 -6.16
CA ILE A 115 5.69 -8.01 -6.25
C ILE A 115 5.18 -8.60 -4.93
N THR A 116 4.19 -9.49 -5.01
CA THR A 116 3.55 -10.14 -3.86
C THR A 116 3.91 -11.61 -3.73
N GLY A 117 4.57 -12.17 -4.75
CA GLY A 117 5.02 -13.55 -4.74
C GLY A 117 5.70 -13.91 -6.05
N TRP A 118 6.06 -15.19 -6.15
CA TRP A 118 6.63 -15.79 -7.34
C TRP A 118 5.87 -17.08 -7.63
N MET A 119 5.57 -17.33 -8.89
CA MET A 119 4.90 -18.54 -9.37
C MET A 119 5.80 -19.27 -10.36
N GLY A 120 5.81 -20.59 -10.34
CA GLY A 120 6.59 -21.42 -11.27
C GLY A 120 7.74 -22.19 -10.60
N SER A 121 8.42 -22.99 -11.41
CA SER A 121 9.56 -23.81 -10.99
C SER A 121 10.78 -22.96 -10.60
N ALA A 122 11.75 -23.54 -9.88
CA ALA A 122 12.93 -22.81 -9.41
C ALA A 122 13.66 -22.04 -10.53
N ASP A 123 13.72 -22.60 -11.74
CA ASP A 123 14.38 -22.01 -12.90
C ASP A 123 13.49 -21.09 -13.75
N ASP A 124 12.18 -21.03 -13.48
CA ASP A 124 11.18 -20.28 -14.28
C ASP A 124 10.19 -19.52 -13.40
N ARG A 125 10.71 -18.79 -12.41
CA ARG A 125 9.88 -18.01 -11.49
C ARG A 125 9.36 -16.74 -12.17
N GLN A 126 8.04 -16.63 -12.25
CA GLN A 126 7.32 -15.48 -12.72
C GLN A 126 6.83 -14.63 -11.53
N PRO A 127 7.02 -13.31 -11.54
CA PRO A 127 6.57 -12.45 -10.45
C PRO A 127 5.05 -12.30 -10.45
N ILE A 128 4.42 -12.45 -9.28
CA ILE A 128 3.02 -12.09 -9.06
C ILE A 128 2.98 -10.62 -8.68
N VAL A 129 2.45 -9.78 -9.56
CA VAL A 129 2.40 -8.32 -9.37
C VAL A 129 1.00 -7.91 -8.93
N ALA A 130 0.90 -7.26 -7.78
CA ALA A 130 -0.33 -6.61 -7.34
C ALA A 130 -0.27 -5.13 -7.70
N LYS A 131 -1.30 -4.65 -8.40
CA LYS A 131 -1.50 -3.23 -8.71
C LYS A 131 -2.59 -2.66 -7.80
N ARG A 132 -2.33 -1.48 -7.23
CA ARG A 132 -3.27 -0.74 -6.40
C ARG A 132 -3.33 0.68 -6.90
N GLU A 133 -4.51 1.12 -7.31
CA GLU A 133 -4.71 2.47 -7.86
C GLU A 133 -5.96 3.10 -7.27
N ALA A 134 -5.96 4.43 -7.17
CA ALA A 134 -7.11 5.22 -6.77
C ALA A 134 -7.18 6.47 -7.65
N GLU A 135 -8.38 7.00 -7.85
CA GLU A 135 -8.59 8.30 -8.50
C GLU A 135 -9.60 9.06 -7.65
N THR A 136 -9.20 10.23 -7.12
CA THR A 136 -10.04 11.03 -6.24
C THR A 136 -9.87 12.52 -6.50
N GLN A 137 -10.79 13.30 -5.97
CA GLN A 137 -10.67 14.74 -5.82
C GLN A 137 -10.92 15.10 -4.36
N VAL A 138 -9.96 15.79 -3.74
CA VAL A 138 -10.02 16.15 -2.30
C VAL A 138 -9.72 17.63 -2.11
N LYS A 139 -10.40 18.26 -1.15
CA LYS A 139 -10.09 19.62 -0.67
C LYS A 139 -9.54 19.50 0.76
N VAL A 140 -8.33 20.01 0.98
CA VAL A 140 -7.60 19.86 2.24
C VAL A 140 -6.83 21.15 2.54
N SER A 141 -6.64 21.47 3.82
CA SER A 141 -5.85 22.64 4.22
C SER A 141 -4.37 22.39 3.94
N GLN A 142 -3.58 23.46 3.83
CA GLN A 142 -2.13 23.32 3.78
C GLN A 142 -1.60 22.54 4.99
N ASP A 143 -0.62 21.66 4.77
CA ASP A 143 0.06 20.86 5.80
C ASP A 143 -0.82 19.86 6.57
N GLU A 144 -2.10 19.68 6.18
CA GLU A 144 -2.97 18.64 6.71
C GLU A 144 -2.79 17.31 5.97
N VAL A 145 -2.85 16.20 6.72
CA VAL A 145 -2.82 14.86 6.14
C VAL A 145 -4.23 14.42 5.77
N VAL A 146 -4.45 14.07 4.51
CA VAL A 146 -5.70 13.45 4.04
C VAL A 146 -5.47 11.97 3.70
N VAL A 147 -6.39 11.13 4.17
CA VAL A 147 -6.46 9.70 3.83
C VAL A 147 -7.42 9.54 2.67
N ILE A 148 -6.93 9.02 1.55
CA ILE A 148 -7.70 8.97 0.29
C ILE A 148 -8.29 7.59 0.02
N GLY A 149 -7.71 6.54 0.59
CA GLY A 149 -8.19 5.19 0.39
C GLY A 149 -7.46 4.16 1.25
N GLY A 150 -8.20 3.07 1.51
CA GLY A 150 -7.76 1.89 2.25
C GLY A 150 -8.19 0.62 1.52
N LEU A 151 -7.26 -0.26 1.11
CA LEU A 151 -7.60 -1.61 0.63
C LEU A 151 -7.23 -2.61 1.72
N VAL A 152 -8.24 -3.21 2.36
CA VAL A 152 -8.08 -4.25 3.38
C VAL A 152 -8.20 -5.61 2.69
N LYS A 153 -7.13 -6.41 2.72
CA LYS A 153 -7.15 -7.82 2.32
C LYS A 153 -6.94 -8.68 3.56
N ASP A 154 -7.89 -9.55 3.89
CA ASP A 154 -7.75 -10.59 4.92
C ASP A 154 -7.79 -11.96 4.22
N GLU A 155 -6.72 -12.74 4.38
CA GLU A 155 -6.58 -14.07 3.79
C GLU A 155 -6.30 -15.07 4.91
N GLU A 156 -7.18 -16.05 5.07
CA GLU A 156 -7.06 -17.12 6.07
C GLU A 156 -6.88 -18.46 5.36
N THR A 157 -5.73 -19.09 5.58
CA THR A 157 -5.39 -20.39 5.00
C THR A 157 -5.37 -21.45 6.09
N HIS A 158 -6.29 -22.42 6.00
CA HIS A 158 -6.33 -23.58 6.87
C HIS A 158 -5.60 -24.76 6.23
N ASN A 159 -4.46 -25.14 6.81
CA ASN A 159 -3.73 -26.35 6.43
C ASN A 159 -3.95 -27.43 7.49
N VAL A 160 -4.74 -28.46 7.16
CA VAL A 160 -5.00 -29.59 8.07
C VAL A 160 -4.20 -30.80 7.60
N GLY A 161 -3.08 -31.09 8.27
CA GLY A 161 -2.37 -32.35 8.13
C GLY A 161 -2.99 -33.40 9.04
N LYS A 162 -3.34 -34.58 8.52
CA LYS A 162 -3.82 -35.71 9.33
C LYS A 162 -3.10 -37.01 8.96
N ILE A 163 -2.86 -37.87 9.95
CA ILE A 163 -2.41 -39.25 9.71
C ILE A 163 -3.62 -40.06 9.21
N PRO A 164 -3.55 -40.75 8.06
CA PRO A 164 -4.62 -41.63 7.58
C PRO A 164 -4.99 -42.68 8.64
N LEU A 165 -6.27 -43.08 8.73
CA LEU A 165 -6.87 -43.99 9.73
C LEU A 165 -6.96 -43.43 11.16
N LEU A 166 -5.88 -42.88 11.72
CA LEU A 166 -5.87 -42.39 13.12
C LEU A 166 -6.51 -41.00 13.29
N GLY A 167 -6.40 -40.14 12.27
CA GLY A 167 -6.94 -38.78 12.32
C GLY A 167 -8.47 -38.68 12.20
N ASP A 168 -9.15 -39.78 11.82
CA ASP A 168 -10.60 -39.83 11.62
C ASP A 168 -11.34 -40.53 12.78
N ILE A 169 -10.62 -40.98 13.82
CA ILE A 169 -11.22 -41.62 15.01
C ILE A 169 -11.98 -40.56 15.84
N PRO A 170 -13.29 -40.75 16.13
CA PRO A 170 -14.04 -39.87 17.03
C PRO A 170 -13.36 -39.79 18.41
N PHE A 171 -13.37 -38.62 19.05
CA PHE A 171 -12.73 -38.33 20.36
C PHE A 171 -11.19 -38.37 20.42
N LEU A 172 -10.51 -39.26 19.68
CA LEU A 172 -9.04 -39.43 19.75
C LEU A 172 -8.28 -38.83 18.56
N GLY A 173 -8.95 -38.60 17.43
CA GLY A 173 -8.31 -38.15 16.19
C GLY A 173 -7.67 -36.76 16.27
N GLN A 174 -8.03 -35.93 17.26
CA GLN A 174 -7.48 -34.58 17.42
C GLN A 174 -6.00 -34.57 17.84
N LEU A 175 -5.51 -35.63 18.50
CA LEU A 175 -4.09 -35.82 18.85
C LEU A 175 -3.23 -36.20 17.63
N PHE A 176 -3.85 -36.72 16.56
CA PHE A 176 -3.20 -37.17 15.33
C PHE A 176 -3.47 -36.25 14.13
N ARG A 177 -4.00 -35.05 14.40
CA ARG A 177 -4.23 -33.97 13.44
C ARG A 177 -3.37 -32.78 13.81
N LYS A 178 -2.73 -32.18 12.82
CA LYS A 178 -2.02 -30.91 12.93
C LYS A 178 -2.74 -29.89 12.06
N THR A 179 -3.45 -28.96 12.68
CA THR A 179 -4.03 -27.81 11.99
C THR A 179 -3.06 -26.64 12.11
N SER A 180 -2.63 -26.11 10.97
CA SER A 180 -1.91 -24.85 10.87
C SER A 180 -2.85 -23.83 10.25
N VAL A 181 -3.17 -22.77 10.98
CA VAL A 181 -3.93 -21.63 10.47
C VAL A 181 -2.93 -20.51 10.19
N THR A 182 -2.85 -20.08 8.93
CA THR A 182 -2.05 -18.94 8.52
C THR A 182 -2.99 -17.81 8.14
N ARG A 183 -2.96 -16.69 8.88
CA ARG A 183 -3.75 -15.50 8.58
C ARG A 183 -2.83 -14.39 8.08
N SER A 184 -3.14 -13.83 6.92
CA SER A 184 -2.41 -12.73 6.29
C SER A 184 -3.36 -11.56 6.08
N LYS A 185 -3.17 -10.49 6.87
CA LYS A 185 -3.89 -9.23 6.69
C LYS A 185 -2.97 -8.20 6.06
N SER A 186 -3.40 -7.60 4.95
CA SER A 186 -2.67 -6.55 4.22
C SER A 186 -3.56 -5.33 4.02
N ASP A 187 -3.23 -4.24 4.71
CA ASP A 187 -3.93 -2.96 4.61
C ASP A 187 -3.05 -1.98 3.80
N LEU A 188 -3.48 -1.54 2.60
CA LEU A 188 -2.83 -0.41 1.91
C LEU A 188 -3.57 0.87 2.26
N MET A 189 -2.87 1.84 2.85
CA MET A 189 -3.37 3.20 3.07
C MET A 189 -2.62 4.21 2.19
N ILE A 190 -3.33 5.16 1.61
CA ILE A 190 -2.77 6.23 0.79
C ILE A 190 -2.97 7.56 1.52
N PHE A 191 -1.86 8.20 1.87
CA PHE A 191 -1.82 9.49 2.56
C PHE A 191 -1.26 10.56 1.64
N ILE A 192 -1.85 11.76 1.69
CA ILE A 192 -1.37 12.93 0.94
C ILE A 192 -1.29 14.13 1.85
N ILE A 193 -0.24 14.92 1.66
CA ILE A 193 0.08 16.12 2.43
C ILE A 193 0.41 17.22 1.42
N PRO A 194 -0.48 18.20 1.19
CA PRO A 194 -0.17 19.33 0.34
C PRO A 194 0.70 20.35 1.08
N HIS A 195 1.65 20.94 0.37
CA HIS A 195 2.44 22.05 0.86
C HIS A 195 2.45 23.16 -0.19
N VAL A 196 2.00 24.36 0.17
CA VAL A 196 1.95 25.53 -0.72
C VAL A 196 3.22 26.34 -0.49
N ILE A 197 4.01 26.52 -1.55
CA ILE A 197 5.25 27.30 -1.51
C ILE A 197 4.94 28.66 -2.14
N MET A 198 5.00 29.72 -1.34
CA MET A 198 4.92 31.09 -1.83
C MET A 198 6.32 31.60 -2.20
N PRO A 199 6.49 32.38 -3.27
CA PRO A 199 7.75 33.04 -3.56
C PRO A 199 8.14 33.94 -2.38
N THR A 200 9.35 33.76 -1.84
CA THR A 200 9.90 34.72 -0.88
C THR A 200 10.25 36.00 -1.64
N GLU A 201 9.65 37.13 -1.29
CA GLU A 201 10.09 38.43 -1.81
C GLU A 201 11.51 38.71 -1.30
N GLY A 202 12.41 39.00 -2.23
CA GLY A 202 13.79 39.43 -1.95
C GLY A 202 13.90 40.94 -1.86
#